data_AF-A0A512BFM6-F1
#
_entry.id   AF-A0A512BFM6-F1
#
_cell.length_a   1.000
_cell.length_b   1.000
_cell.length_c   1.000
_cell.angle_alpha   90.00
_cell.angle_beta   90.00
_cell.angle_gamma   90.00
#
_symmetry.space_group_name_H-M   'P 1'
#
loop_
_entity.id
_entity.type
_entity.pdbx_description
1 polymer ?
#
loop_
_entity_poly.entity_id
_entity_poly.type
_entity_poly.pdbx_seq_one_letter_code
_entity_poly.pdbx_strand_id
1 'polypeptide(L)' 'MFTNLLIGMPGGSEWILIVLAVLILFGGRKIPEFMRGLGKGIREFNDAKDNVKKEIEEGMSEKEVKKASQGSSVQP' A
#
# COMPACT_ATOMS: atom_id res chain seq x y z
N MET A 1 19.31 2.69 40.46
CA MET A 1 19.87 1.85 39.39
C MET A 1 18.75 1.04 38.75
N PHE A 2 18.03 1.59 37.75
CA PHE A 2 17.13 0.85 36.84
C PHE A 2 16.67 1.73 35.65
N THR A 3 16.95 3.04 35.71
CA THR A 3 16.33 4.04 34.84
C THR A 3 17.02 4.26 33.48
N ASN A 4 18.23 3.72 33.24
CA ASN A 4 19.10 4.26 32.17
C ASN A 4 19.65 3.23 31.16
N LEU A 5 19.17 1.98 31.09
CA LEU A 5 19.74 0.96 30.16
C LEU A 5 18.87 0.67 28.91
N LEU A 6 17.63 1.18 28.83
CA LEU A 6 16.66 0.87 27.74
C LEU A 6 16.30 2.09 26.85
N ILE A 7 17.24 3.01 26.61
CA ILE A 7 17.01 4.14 25.67
C ILE A 7 16.88 3.67 24.19
N GLY A 8 17.14 2.39 23.89
CA GLY A 8 17.01 1.84 22.53
C GLY A 8 15.82 0.92 22.28
N MET A 9 15.32 0.20 23.29
CA MET A 9 14.24 -0.77 23.12
C MET A 9 13.42 -0.86 24.42
N PRO A 10 12.16 -0.39 24.45
CA PRO A 10 11.28 -0.70 25.57
C PRO A 10 11.15 -2.22 25.65
N GLY A 11 11.34 -2.80 26.84
CA GLY A 11 11.00 -4.19 27.09
C GLY A 11 9.50 -4.45 26.82
N GLY A 12 9.10 -5.72 26.70
CA GLY A 12 7.70 -6.07 26.41
C GLY A 12 6.69 -5.49 27.41
N SER A 13 7.12 -5.22 28.64
CA SER A 13 6.36 -4.53 29.68
C SER A 13 6.04 -3.06 29.36
N GLU A 14 7.02 -2.29 28.88
CA GLU A 14 6.82 -0.88 28.54
C GLU A 14 5.90 -0.70 27.33
N TRP A 15 5.92 -1.63 26.37
CA TRP A 15 4.99 -1.64 25.24
C TRP A 15 3.52 -1.71 25.69
N ILE A 16 3.22 -2.50 26.73
CA ILE A 16 1.87 -2.59 27.30
C ILE A 16 1.41 -1.23 27.82
N LEU A 17 2.29 -0.48 28.49
CA LEU A 17 1.98 0.84 29.05
C LEU A 17 1.76 1.88 27.94
N ILE A 18 2.57 1.84 26.88
CA ILE A 18 2.43 2.72 25.72
C ILE A 18 1.10 2.46 25.01
N VAL A 19 0.78 1.19 24.74
CA VAL A 19 -0.49 0.81 24.10
C VAL A 19 -1.67 1.24 24.96
N LEU A 20 -1.60 1.04 26.28
CA LEU A 20 -2.65 1.46 27.20
C LEU A 20 -2.84 2.98 27.21
N ALA A 21 -1.75 3.77 27.23
CA ALA A 21 -1.82 5.22 27.15
C ALA A 21 -2.47 5.69 25.84
N VAL A 22 -2.07 5.11 24.70
CA VAL A 22 -2.68 5.39 23.39
C VAL A 22 -4.16 5.02 23.37
N LEU A 23 -4.55 3.88 23.95
CA LEU A 23 -5.95 3.46 24.05
C LEU A 23 -6.80 4.40 24.91
N ILE A 24 -6.24 5.01 25.96
CA ILE A 24 -6.96 6.00 26.77
C ILE A 24 -7.12 7.32 26.00
N LEU A 25 -6.06 7.79 25.34
CA LEU A 25 -6.07 9.06 24.59
C LEU A 25 -6.96 9.00 23.34
N PHE A 26 -6.90 7.91 22.59
CA PHE A 26 -7.65 7.76 21.34
C PHE A 26 -8.96 6.97 21.51
N GLY A 27 -9.10 6.20 22.59
CA GLY A 27 -10.20 5.27 22.79
C GLY A 27 -9.97 3.94 22.04
N GLY A 28 -10.32 2.82 22.67
CA GLY A 28 -10.14 1.47 22.08
C GLY A 28 -10.91 1.21 20.80
N ARG A 29 -11.87 2.08 20.44
CA ARG A 29 -12.66 1.98 19.20
C ARG A 29 -12.05 2.70 18.00
N LYS A 30 -11.22 3.74 18.21
CA LYS A 30 -10.67 4.54 17.10
C LYS A 30 -9.54 3.83 16.35
N ILE A 31 -8.70 3.07 17.05
CA ILE A 31 -7.62 2.29 16.44
C ILE A 31 -8.16 1.28 15.41
N PRO A 32 -9.14 0.40 15.74
CA PRO A 32 -9.67 -0.56 14.77
C PRO A 32 -10.47 0.11 13.66
N GLU A 33 -11.18 1.20 13.94
CA GLU A 33 -11.90 1.97 12.92
C GLU A 33 -10.95 2.62 11.90
N PHE A 34 -9.86 3.22 12.39
CA PHE A 34 -8.79 3.78 11.57
C PHE A 34 -8.09 2.70 10.73
N MET A 35 -7.75 1.54 11.32
CA MET A 35 -7.17 0.41 10.59
C MET A 35 -8.09 -0.10 9.48
N ARG A 36 -9.40 -0.19 9.74
CA ARG A 36 -10.39 -0.59 8.73
C ARG A 36 -10.50 0.44 7.61
N GLY A 37 -10.44 1.73 7.93
CA GLY A 37 -10.44 2.81 6.94
C GLY A 37 -9.20 2.79 6.05
N LEU A 38 -8.00 2.74 6.67
CA LEU A 38 -6.73 2.63 5.95
C LEU A 38 -6.66 1.36 5.10
N GLY A 39 -7.09 0.21 5.64
CA GLY A 39 -7.07 -1.06 4.91
C GLY A 39 -7.93 -1.04 3.66
N LYS A 40 -9.11 -0.41 3.72
CA LYS A 40 -9.96 -0.19 2.54
C LYS A 40 -9.29 0.73 1.52
N GLY A 41 -8.75 1.86 1.96
CA GLY A 41 -8.06 2.81 1.08
C GLY A 41 -6.84 2.21 0.38
N ILE A 42 -6.02 1.44 1.10
CA ILE A 42 -4.87 0.72 0.53
C ILE A 42 -5.33 -0.31 -0.51
N ARG A 43 -6.42 -1.03 -0.25
CA ARG A 43 -6.97 -2.02 -1.18
C ARG A 43 -7.46 -1.36 -2.47
N GLU A 44 -8.30 -0.32 -2.37
CA GLU A 44 -8.80 0.42 -3.53
C GLU A 44 -7.65 1.05 -4.34
N PHE A 45 -6.61 1.55 -3.65
CA PHE A 45 -5.42 2.09 -4.30
C PHE A 45 -4.64 1.03 -5.08
N ASN A 46 -4.47 -0.18 -4.53
CA ASN A 46 -3.82 -1.27 -5.23
C ASN A 46 -4.65 -1.76 -6.42
N ASP A 47 -5.97 -1.92 -6.24
CA ASP A 47 -6.87 -2.34 -7.31
C ASP A 47 -6.84 -1.37 -8.49
N ALA A 48 -6.84 -0.06 -8.22
CA ALA A 48 -6.71 0.99 -9.25
C ALA A 48 -5.35 0.93 -9.95
N LYS A 49 -4.25 0.75 -9.21
CA LYS A 49 -2.91 0.62 -9.79
C LYS A 49 -2.79 -0.60 -10.70
N ASP A 50 -3.34 -1.74 -10.29
CA ASP A 50 -3.29 -2.97 -11.07
C ASP A 50 -4.11 -2.86 -12.36
N ASN A 51 -5.26 -2.18 -12.31
CA ASN A 51 -6.06 -1.91 -13.49
C ASN A 51 -5.33 -0.99 -14.48
N VAL A 52 -4.77 0.12 -14.00
CA VAL A 52 -3.96 1.04 -14.83
C VAL A 52 -2.75 0.32 -15.44
N LYS A 53 -2.07 -0.52 -14.67
CA LYS A 53 -0.93 -1.31 -15.18
C LYS A 53 -1.35 -2.23 -16.34
N LYS A 54 -2.49 -2.92 -16.21
CA LYS A 54 -3.03 -3.78 -17.27
C LYS A 54 -3.40 -2.98 -18.51
N GLU A 55 -4.08 -1.84 -18.38
CA GLU A 55 -4.43 -0.98 -19.52
C GLU A 55 -3.18 -0.47 -20.26
N ILE A 56 -2.11 -0.15 -19.53
CA ILE A 56 -0.84 0.27 -20.14
C ILE A 56 -0.18 -0.89 -20.89
N GLU A 57 -0.14 -2.09 -20.31
CA GLU A 57 0.43 -3.28 -20.94
C GLU A 57 -0.36 -3.71 -22.19
N GLU A 58 -1.70 -3.73 -22.12
CA GLU A 58 -2.58 -4.07 -23.24
C GLU A 58 -2.55 -2.99 -24.34
N GLY A 59 -2.54 -1.71 -23.97
CA GLY A 59 -2.46 -0.59 -24.91
C GLY A 59 -1.11 -0.47 -25.62
N MET A 60 -0.02 -0.93 -25.00
CA MET A 60 1.29 -1.07 -25.67
C MET A 60 1.29 -2.25 -26.64
N SER A 61 0.73 -3.39 -26.22
CA SER A 61 0.66 -4.60 -27.05
C SER A 61 -0.19 -4.40 -28.31
N GLU A 62 -1.25 -3.58 -28.28
CA GLU A 62 -2.08 -3.29 -29.46
C GLU A 62 -1.40 -2.32 -30.45
N LYS A 63 -0.53 -1.42 -29.97
CA LYS A 63 0.24 -0.51 -30.84
C LYS A 63 1.33 -1.23 -31.63
N GLU A 64 1.86 -2.33 -31.13
CA GLU A 64 2.84 -3.16 -31.86
C GLU A 64 2.19 -4.01 -32.95
N VAL A 65 1.00 -4.57 -32.72
CA VAL A 65 0.27 -5.40 -33.69
C VAL A 65 -0.24 -4.59 -34.90
N LYS A 66 -0.68 -3.34 -34.69
CA LYS A 66 -1.13 -2.45 -35.78
C LYS A 66 0.02 -1.93 -36.65
N LYS A 67 1.25 -1.84 -36.12
CA LYS A 67 2.42 -1.35 -36.88
C LYS A 67 3.05 -2.43 -37.77
N ALA A 68 2.92 -3.71 -37.41
CA ALA A 68 3.42 -4.84 -38.20
C ALA A 68 2.56 -5.16 -39.46
N SER A 69 1.29 -4.74 -39.49
CA SER A 69 0.34 -5.07 -40.57
C SER A 69 0.21 -4.00 -41.67
N GLN A 70 0.69 -2.77 -41.46
CA GLN A 70 0.66 -1.69 -42.46
C GLN A 70 1.97 -1.50 -43.27
N GLY A 71 3.00 -2.31 -43.03
CA GLY A 71 4.30 -2.19 -43.71
C GLY A 71 4.52 -3.07 -44.94
N SER A 72 3.61 -3.98 -45.29
CA SER A 72 3.87 -5.04 -46.31
C SER A 72 3.17 -4.85 -47.66
N SER A 73 2.68 -3.66 -48.01
CA SER A 73 2.01 -3.41 -49.31
C SER A 73 2.61 -2.27 -50.14
N VAL A 74 3.85 -1.85 -49.88
CA VAL A 74 4.58 -0.97 -50.81
C VAL A 74 5.77 -1.73 -51.39
N GLN A 75 5.48 -2.54 -52.41
CA GLN A 75 6.46 -2.92 -53.43
C GLN A 75 6.24 -2.01 -54.64
N PRO A 76 7.28 -1.35 -55.14
CA PRO A 76 7.56 -1.40 -56.57
C PRO A 76 8.85 -2.17 -56.88
#